data_AF-A0A2N6FFV8-F1
#
_entry.id   AF-A0A2N6FFV8-F1
#
_cell.length_a   1.000
_cell.length_b   1.000
_cell.length_c   1.000
_cell.angle_alpha   90.00
_cell.angle_beta   90.00
_cell.angle_gamma   90.00
#
_symmetry.space_group_name_H-M   'P 1'
#
loop_
_entity.id
_entity.type
_entity.pdbx_description
1 polymer ?
#
loop_
_entity_poly.entity_id
_entity_poly.type
_entity_poly.pdbx_seq_one_letter_code
_entity_poly.pdbx_strand_id
1 'polypeptide(L)'
;MRPIIIILLFLLCTSTARAEPWQFIKTKESPGAFLSGFLSGYAAHELAHIIVARAKGFDAEFDGVTLVYPEARMSDPEHLQVASSGFQMQWLVAETALRYRHKSELSEFGDSYNAGLIASHLAITAAYLTVLRDHEDGDLKGASEATGISTRRLAALVAIPALLDAWRLLGDDVPAWAPALSLGSKAAGITWIWTY
;
A
#
# COMPACT_ATOMS: atom_id res chain seq x y z
N MET A 1 -6.75 19.81 3.81
CA MET A 1 -5.69 19.86 2.78
C MET A 1 -4.35 20.39 3.28
N ARG A 2 -4.25 21.59 3.88
CA ARG A 2 -2.98 22.13 4.43
C ARG A 2 -2.22 21.27 5.47
N PRO A 3 -2.86 20.52 6.39
CA PRO A 3 -2.10 19.75 7.38
C PRO A 3 -1.41 18.49 6.81
N ILE A 4 -1.95 17.89 5.72
CA ILE A 4 -1.40 16.67 5.11
C ILE A 4 -0.05 16.94 4.46
N ILE A 5 0.08 18.07 3.77
CA ILE A 5 1.34 18.51 3.13
C ILE A 5 2.44 18.76 4.19
N ILE A 6 2.07 19.30 5.36
CA ILE A 6 3.01 19.59 6.45
C ILE A 6 3.51 18.28 7.10
N ILE A 7 2.65 17.28 7.28
CA ILE A 7 3.03 15.96 7.81
C ILE A 7 3.96 15.22 6.84
N LEU A 8 3.68 15.32 5.53
CA LEU A 8 4.52 14.72 4.48
C LEU A 8 5.92 15.35 4.42
N LEU A 9 6.02 16.69 4.53
CA LEU A 9 7.30 17.39 4.61
C LEU A 9 8.10 17.02 5.86
N PHE A 10 7.44 16.78 7.00
CA PHE A 10 8.11 16.37 8.24
C PHE A 10 8.68 14.93 8.16
N LEU A 11 8.00 14.03 7.46
CA LEU A 11 8.42 12.63 7.29
C LEU A 11 9.59 12.46 6.30
N LEU A 12 9.82 13.44 5.42
CA LEU A 12 10.91 13.47 4.45
C LEU A 12 12.28 13.84 5.07
N CYS A 13 12.31 14.42 6.27
CA CYS A 13 13.54 14.91 6.92
C CYS A 13 14.26 13.90 7.83
N THR A 14 13.74 12.67 8.00
CA THR A 14 14.38 11.65 8.87
C THR A 14 15.10 10.59 8.02
N SER A 15 16.20 11.03 7.38
CA SER A 15 17.04 10.25 6.47
C SER A 15 18.16 9.50 7.18
N THR A 16 17.83 8.61 8.11
CA THR A 16 18.74 7.52 8.47
C THR A 16 18.08 6.22 8.05
N ALA A 17 18.25 5.83 6.78
CA ALA A 17 17.84 4.52 6.31
C ALA A 17 19.09 3.73 5.94
N ARG A 18 19.67 3.10 6.94
CA ARG A 18 20.47 1.90 6.75
C ARG A 18 19.61 0.77 7.30
N ALA A 19 18.92 0.07 6.42
CA ALA A 19 18.24 -1.17 6.76
C ALA A 19 19.19 -2.30 6.36
N GLU A 20 19.50 -3.17 7.31
CA GLU A 20 20.04 -4.49 6.95
C GLU A 20 18.93 -5.25 6.21
N PRO A 21 19.27 -5.98 5.12
CA PRO A 21 18.28 -6.75 4.39
C PRO A 21 17.55 -7.68 5.35
N TRP A 22 16.22 -7.76 5.21
CA TRP A 22 15.49 -8.76 5.95
C TRP A 22 15.87 -10.14 5.40
N GLN A 23 16.53 -10.94 6.24
CA GLN A 23 16.92 -12.28 5.85
C GLN A 23 15.73 -13.22 5.99
N PHE A 24 15.35 -13.87 4.88
CA PHE A 24 14.35 -14.96 4.86
C PHE A 24 14.64 -16.09 5.86
N ILE A 25 15.86 -16.18 6.38
CA ILE A 25 16.20 -17.14 7.44
C ILE A 25 15.46 -16.78 8.75
N LYS A 26 15.22 -15.50 9.05
CA LYS A 26 14.45 -15.04 10.22
C LYS A 26 12.98 -15.46 10.19
N THR A 27 12.39 -15.66 9.00
CA THR A 27 11.04 -16.25 8.87
C THR A 27 10.95 -17.66 9.45
N LYS A 28 12.05 -18.41 9.52
CA LYS A 28 12.03 -19.78 10.07
C LYS A 28 11.93 -19.79 11.58
N GLU A 29 12.35 -18.72 12.23
CA GLU A 29 12.35 -18.58 13.68
C GLU A 29 10.94 -18.15 14.18
N SER A 30 10.23 -17.33 13.41
CA SER A 30 8.87 -16.85 13.72
C SER A 30 7.89 -16.86 12.51
N PRO A 31 7.59 -18.02 11.88
CA PRO A 31 6.75 -18.08 10.66
C PRO A 31 5.32 -17.60 10.89
N GLY A 32 4.76 -17.84 12.08
CA GLY A 32 3.43 -17.36 12.47
C GLY A 32 3.34 -15.84 12.52
N ALA A 33 4.41 -15.15 12.95
CA ALA A 33 4.46 -13.69 12.98
C ALA A 33 4.44 -13.10 11.57
N PHE A 34 5.26 -13.64 10.67
CA PHE A 34 5.28 -13.23 9.27
C PHE A 34 3.92 -13.44 8.59
N LEU A 35 3.33 -14.63 8.72
CA LEU A 35 2.02 -14.92 8.14
C LEU A 35 0.94 -13.99 8.70
N SER A 36 0.97 -13.73 10.01
CA SER A 36 0.03 -12.80 10.65
C SER A 36 0.18 -11.39 10.08
N GLY A 37 1.42 -10.90 9.94
CA GLY A 37 1.69 -9.60 9.31
C GLY A 37 1.22 -9.56 7.86
N PHE A 38 1.46 -10.63 7.10
CA PHE A 38 1.01 -10.73 5.71
C PHE A 38 -0.52 -10.61 5.58
N LEU A 39 -1.25 -11.42 6.37
CA LEU A 39 -2.72 -11.41 6.38
C LEU A 39 -3.28 -10.09 6.92
N SER A 40 -2.64 -9.48 7.92
CA SER A 40 -3.02 -8.15 8.40
C SER A 40 -2.83 -7.07 7.35
N GLY A 41 -1.76 -7.14 6.54
CA GLY A 41 -1.55 -6.22 5.42
C GLY A 41 -2.64 -6.33 4.36
N TYR A 42 -3.06 -7.56 4.04
CA TYR A 42 -4.14 -7.83 3.11
C TYR A 42 -5.49 -7.34 3.68
N ALA A 43 -5.79 -7.68 4.93
CA ALA A 43 -7.01 -7.22 5.59
C ALA A 43 -7.08 -5.68 5.66
N ALA A 44 -5.95 -5.01 5.87
CA ALA A 44 -5.89 -3.55 5.86
C ALA A 44 -6.21 -2.96 4.48
N HIS A 45 -5.75 -3.60 3.40
CA HIS A 45 -6.10 -3.22 2.02
C HIS A 45 -7.63 -3.26 1.83
N GLU A 46 -8.25 -4.41 2.08
CA GLU A 46 -9.71 -4.59 1.91
C GLU A 46 -10.53 -3.67 2.83
N LEU A 47 -10.10 -3.50 4.08
CA LEU A 47 -10.80 -2.64 5.04
C LEU A 47 -10.81 -1.17 4.61
N ALA A 48 -9.80 -0.71 3.87
CA ALA A 48 -9.73 0.66 3.39
C ALA A 48 -10.89 1.00 2.43
N HIS A 49 -11.23 0.06 1.55
CA HIS A 49 -12.36 0.16 0.63
C HIS A 49 -13.67 0.35 1.39
N ILE A 50 -13.90 -0.45 2.42
CA ILE A 50 -15.09 -0.36 3.27
C ILE A 50 -15.14 0.99 3.99
N ILE A 51 -14.03 1.42 4.60
CA ILE A 51 -13.96 2.66 5.37
C ILE A 51 -14.24 3.87 4.46
N VAL A 52 -13.57 3.95 3.31
CA VAL A 52 -13.70 5.10 2.40
C VAL A 52 -15.08 5.13 1.76
N ALA A 53 -15.64 4.00 1.35
CA ALA A 53 -17.00 3.92 0.81
C ALA A 53 -18.04 4.38 1.85
N ARG A 54 -17.97 3.85 3.08
CA ARG A 54 -18.90 4.23 4.15
C ARG A 54 -18.76 5.69 4.56
N ALA A 55 -17.55 6.22 4.60
CA ALA A 55 -17.30 7.64 4.90
C ALA A 55 -17.94 8.58 3.84
N LYS A 56 -18.22 8.06 2.65
CA LYS A 56 -18.91 8.77 1.56
C LYS A 56 -20.40 8.48 1.48
N GLY A 57 -20.94 7.65 2.37
CA GLY A 57 -22.35 7.28 2.39
C GLY A 57 -22.72 6.15 1.43
N PHE A 58 -21.74 5.36 0.96
CA PHE A 58 -22.00 4.16 0.18
C PHE A 58 -21.92 2.91 1.07
N ASP A 59 -22.88 2.01 0.89
CA ASP A 59 -22.83 0.69 1.49
C ASP A 59 -21.88 -0.20 0.66
N ALA A 60 -21.02 -0.92 1.38
CA ALA A 60 -20.09 -1.89 0.81
C ALA A 60 -20.57 -3.29 1.21
N GLU A 61 -20.78 -4.15 0.24
CA GLU A 61 -21.13 -5.56 0.45
C GLU A 61 -19.97 -6.44 0.02
N PHE A 62 -19.73 -7.54 0.72
CA PHE A 62 -18.73 -8.53 0.34
C PHE A 62 -19.44 -9.69 -0.34
N ASP A 63 -19.19 -9.91 -1.64
CA ASP A 63 -19.89 -10.93 -2.43
C ASP A 63 -19.28 -12.34 -2.29
N GLY A 64 -18.20 -12.47 -1.52
CA GLY A 64 -17.45 -13.71 -1.33
C GLY A 64 -16.08 -13.71 -2.02
N VAL A 65 -15.85 -12.81 -2.97
CA VAL A 65 -14.58 -12.66 -3.71
C VAL A 65 -14.06 -11.23 -3.64
N THR A 66 -14.93 -10.23 -3.78
CA THR A 66 -14.60 -8.81 -3.78
C THR A 66 -15.62 -7.98 -3.00
N LEU A 67 -15.27 -6.73 -2.74
CA LEU A 67 -16.23 -5.73 -2.27
C LEU A 67 -16.99 -5.16 -3.46
N VAL A 68 -18.30 -5.34 -3.45
CA VAL A 68 -19.21 -4.77 -4.44
C VAL A 68 -19.96 -3.58 -3.82
N TYR A 69 -20.36 -2.65 -4.68
CA TYR A 69 -21.12 -1.45 -4.32
C TYR A 69 -22.43 -1.42 -5.10
N PRO A 70 -23.41 -2.28 -4.77
CA PRO A 70 -24.65 -2.39 -5.52
C PRO A 70 -25.36 -1.03 -5.54
N GLU A 71 -25.81 -0.60 -6.72
CA GLU A 71 -26.60 0.65 -6.90
C GLU A 71 -25.86 1.97 -6.55
N ALA A 72 -24.56 1.92 -6.23
CA ALA A 72 -23.81 3.12 -5.88
C ALA A 72 -23.56 4.01 -7.12
N ARG A 73 -24.15 5.21 -7.12
CA ARG A 73 -23.88 6.25 -8.13
C ARG A 73 -22.78 7.17 -7.64
N MET A 74 -21.54 6.72 -7.75
CA MET A 74 -20.37 7.51 -7.39
C MET A 74 -20.05 8.52 -8.51
N SER A 75 -19.66 9.74 -8.14
CA SER A 75 -18.96 10.65 -9.06
C SER A 75 -17.54 10.12 -9.34
N ASP A 76 -16.90 10.60 -10.42
CA ASP A 76 -15.54 10.16 -10.78
C ASP A 76 -14.53 10.32 -9.61
N PRO A 77 -14.50 11.45 -8.86
CA PRO A 77 -13.62 11.57 -7.70
C PRO A 77 -13.92 10.56 -6.58
N GLU A 78 -15.20 10.28 -6.32
CA GLU A 78 -15.59 9.31 -5.30
C GLU A 78 -15.20 7.90 -5.71
N HIS A 79 -15.45 7.54 -6.97
CA HIS A 79 -15.09 6.25 -7.52
C HIS A 79 -13.58 6.03 -7.48
N LEU A 80 -12.78 7.03 -7.90
CA LEU A 80 -11.33 6.97 -7.81
C LEU A 80 -10.86 6.79 -6.36
N GLN A 81 -11.41 7.56 -5.41
CA GLN A 81 -11.01 7.51 -4.01
C GLN A 81 -11.34 6.17 -3.36
N VAL A 82 -12.51 5.59 -3.65
CA VAL A 82 -12.90 4.26 -3.17
C VAL A 82 -12.02 3.20 -3.82
N ALA A 83 -11.97 3.14 -5.15
CA ALA A 83 -11.24 2.12 -5.91
C ALA A 83 -9.73 2.11 -5.64
N SER A 84 -9.13 3.24 -5.26
CA SER A 84 -7.69 3.30 -4.96
C SER A 84 -7.36 3.20 -3.47
N SER A 85 -8.36 3.14 -2.58
CA SER A 85 -8.13 3.24 -1.13
C SER A 85 -7.32 2.06 -0.56
N GLY A 86 -7.47 0.85 -1.09
CA GLY A 86 -6.65 -0.30 -0.74
C GLY A 86 -5.16 -0.06 -0.98
N PHE A 87 -4.81 0.46 -2.16
CA PHE A 87 -3.41 0.85 -2.47
C PHE A 87 -2.86 1.88 -1.49
N GLN A 88 -3.66 2.86 -1.11
CA GLN A 88 -3.23 3.90 -0.18
C GLN A 88 -2.99 3.34 1.23
N MET A 89 -3.90 2.48 1.72
CA MET A 89 -3.74 1.87 3.03
C MET A 89 -2.56 0.91 3.08
N GLN A 90 -2.37 0.05 2.08
CA GLN A 90 -1.20 -0.84 2.05
C GLN A 90 0.11 -0.03 2.00
N TRP A 91 0.16 1.13 1.33
CA TRP A 91 1.33 2.01 1.33
C TRP A 91 1.62 2.58 2.70
N LEU A 92 0.59 3.05 3.41
CA LEU A 92 0.72 3.59 4.77
C LEU A 92 1.21 2.52 5.75
N VAL A 93 0.63 1.32 5.67
CA VAL A 93 1.01 0.17 6.49
C VAL A 93 2.44 -0.28 6.21
N ALA A 94 2.82 -0.45 4.93
CA ALA A 94 4.17 -0.85 4.54
C ALA A 94 5.22 0.20 4.93
N GLU A 95 4.93 1.49 4.74
CA GLU A 95 5.85 2.57 5.15
C GLU A 95 6.04 2.60 6.68
N THR A 96 4.95 2.40 7.42
CA THR A 96 5.01 2.31 8.89
C THR A 96 5.87 1.12 9.31
N ALA A 97 5.65 -0.05 8.71
CA ALA A 97 6.44 -1.25 8.97
C ALA A 97 7.94 -1.05 8.68
N LEU A 98 8.29 -0.45 7.53
CA LEU A 98 9.67 -0.13 7.17
C LEU A 98 10.33 0.81 8.17
N ARG A 99 9.60 1.82 8.68
CA ARG A 99 10.11 2.78 9.68
C ARG A 99 10.28 2.16 11.06
N TYR A 100 9.38 1.28 11.48
CA TYR A 100 9.53 0.57 12.75
C TYR A 100 10.67 -0.43 12.71
N ARG A 101 10.88 -1.14 11.58
CA ARG A 101 12.01 -2.04 11.38
C ARG A 101 13.38 -1.39 11.50
N HIS A 102 13.46 -0.09 11.18
CA HIS A 102 14.69 0.69 11.36
C HIS A 102 15.07 0.90 12.84
N LYS A 103 14.13 0.75 13.78
CA LYS A 103 14.44 0.88 15.20
C LYS A 103 15.09 -0.41 15.71
N SER A 104 16.29 -0.29 16.27
CA SER A 104 17.14 -1.40 16.75
C SER A 104 16.60 -2.20 17.94
N GLU A 105 15.33 -2.01 18.31
CA GLU A 105 14.70 -2.57 19.52
C GLU A 105 13.55 -3.53 19.21
N LEU A 106 13.30 -3.88 17.94
CA LEU A 106 12.25 -4.83 17.61
C LEU A 106 12.60 -6.24 18.10
N SER A 107 11.61 -6.88 18.73
CA SER A 107 11.65 -8.33 18.93
C SER A 107 11.67 -9.05 17.59
N GLU A 108 12.14 -10.29 17.58
CA GLU A 108 12.13 -11.15 16.40
C GLU A 108 10.71 -11.32 15.81
N PHE A 109 9.71 -11.43 16.68
CA PHE A 109 8.30 -11.41 16.30
C PHE A 109 7.94 -10.10 15.58
N GLY A 110 8.33 -8.95 16.14
CA GLY A 110 8.06 -7.64 15.56
C GLY A 110 8.74 -7.44 14.21
N ASP A 111 10.00 -7.85 14.05
CA ASP A 111 10.73 -7.79 12.78
C ASP A 111 10.03 -8.64 11.71
N SER A 112 9.68 -9.89 12.05
CA SER A 112 9.01 -10.82 11.15
C SER A 112 7.59 -10.39 10.77
N TYR A 113 6.80 -9.89 11.72
CA TYR A 113 5.47 -9.35 11.47
C TYR A 113 5.51 -8.15 10.51
N ASN A 114 6.43 -7.20 10.73
CA ASN A 114 6.59 -6.05 9.84
C ASN A 114 7.07 -6.47 8.44
N ALA A 115 7.96 -7.46 8.33
CA ALA A 115 8.34 -8.02 7.04
C ALA A 115 7.13 -8.64 6.31
N GLY A 116 6.23 -9.31 7.04
CA GLY A 116 4.97 -9.82 6.52
C GLY A 116 4.07 -8.72 5.95
N LEU A 117 3.90 -7.60 6.67
CA LEU A 117 3.13 -6.45 6.18
C LEU A 117 3.68 -5.89 4.86
N ILE A 118 5.00 -5.75 4.75
CA ILE A 118 5.66 -5.26 3.54
C ILE A 118 5.49 -6.30 2.41
N ALA A 119 5.67 -7.58 2.70
CA ALA A 119 5.47 -8.66 1.73
C ALA A 119 4.03 -8.70 1.19
N SER A 120 3.04 -8.41 2.02
CA SER A 120 1.64 -8.28 1.59
C SER A 120 1.46 -7.17 0.55
N HIS A 121 2.00 -5.97 0.83
CA HIS A 121 2.02 -4.86 -0.14
C HIS A 121 2.66 -5.29 -1.47
N LEU A 122 3.81 -5.96 -1.44
CA LEU A 122 4.50 -6.42 -2.64
C LEU A 122 3.68 -7.47 -3.40
N ALA A 123 3.08 -8.43 -2.69
CA ALA A 123 2.28 -9.49 -3.29
C ALA A 123 1.01 -8.94 -3.96
N ILE A 124 0.28 -8.04 -3.30
CA ILE A 124 -0.92 -7.40 -3.86
C ILE A 124 -0.55 -6.61 -5.11
N THR A 125 0.51 -5.79 -5.05
CA THR A 125 0.97 -5.05 -6.23
C THR A 125 1.41 -5.99 -7.36
N ALA A 126 2.08 -7.10 -7.07
CA ALA A 126 2.44 -8.10 -8.07
C ALA A 126 1.20 -8.76 -8.70
N ALA A 127 0.15 -9.05 -7.91
CA ALA A 127 -1.12 -9.57 -8.41
C ALA A 127 -1.76 -8.58 -9.39
N TYR A 128 -1.79 -7.29 -9.06
CA TYR A 128 -2.31 -6.23 -9.93
C TYR A 128 -1.43 -5.92 -11.16
N LEU A 129 -0.16 -6.29 -11.15
CA LEU A 129 0.69 -6.22 -12.34
C LEU A 129 0.45 -7.38 -13.32
N THR A 130 -0.07 -8.50 -12.81
CA THR A 130 -0.12 -9.77 -13.55
C THR A 130 -1.55 -10.21 -13.85
N VAL A 131 -2.26 -10.71 -12.84
CA VAL A 131 -3.53 -11.43 -12.98
C VAL A 131 -4.75 -10.57 -12.66
N LEU A 132 -4.63 -9.58 -11.76
CA LEU A 132 -5.74 -8.72 -11.35
C LEU A 132 -5.81 -7.39 -12.10
N ARG A 133 -4.85 -7.12 -13.00
CA ARG A 133 -4.72 -5.80 -13.66
C ARG A 133 -6.00 -5.33 -14.33
N ASP A 134 -6.66 -6.27 -15.02
CA ASP A 134 -7.80 -6.02 -15.90
C ASP A 134 -9.07 -6.73 -15.37
N HIS A 135 -9.09 -7.11 -14.09
CA HIS A 135 -10.26 -7.72 -13.44
C HIS A 135 -11.43 -6.73 -13.42
N GLU A 136 -12.66 -7.16 -13.72
CA GLU A 136 -13.78 -6.24 -13.93
C GLU A 136 -14.12 -5.45 -12.67
N ASP A 137 -14.12 -6.13 -11.51
CA ASP A 137 -14.35 -5.51 -10.20
C ASP A 137 -13.05 -5.11 -9.48
N GLY A 138 -11.93 -5.00 -10.21
CA GLY A 138 -10.63 -4.70 -9.60
C GLY A 138 -10.39 -3.22 -9.37
N ASP A 139 -9.58 -2.88 -8.36
CA ASP A 139 -9.20 -1.50 -8.01
C ASP A 139 -8.70 -0.68 -9.20
N LEU A 140 -7.82 -1.27 -10.01
CA LEU A 140 -7.24 -0.59 -11.17
C LEU A 140 -8.27 -0.35 -12.27
N LYS A 141 -9.28 -1.21 -12.38
CA LYS A 141 -10.36 -1.07 -13.34
C LYS A 141 -11.31 0.05 -12.92
N GLY A 142 -11.73 0.08 -11.65
CA GLY A 142 -12.51 1.19 -11.10
C GLY A 142 -11.78 2.53 -11.20
N ALA A 143 -10.49 2.57 -10.83
CA ALA A 143 -9.67 3.77 -10.99
C ALA A 143 -9.48 4.18 -12.46
N SER A 144 -9.37 3.21 -13.38
CA SER A 144 -9.26 3.46 -14.83
C SER A 144 -10.55 4.07 -15.38
N GLU A 145 -11.71 3.63 -14.91
CA GLU A 145 -13.01 4.14 -15.35
C GLU A 145 -13.25 5.56 -14.84
N ALA A 146 -12.89 5.83 -13.59
CA ALA A 146 -13.00 7.17 -13.01
C ALA A 146 -12.06 8.21 -13.66
N THR A 147 -10.89 7.79 -14.17
CA THR A 147 -9.85 8.73 -14.64
C THR A 147 -9.64 8.74 -16.14
N GLY A 148 -10.14 7.72 -16.86
CA GLY A 148 -9.79 7.47 -18.26
C GLY A 148 -8.34 7.03 -18.48
N ILE A 149 -7.53 6.86 -17.43
CA ILE A 149 -6.15 6.38 -17.52
C ILE A 149 -6.18 4.86 -17.63
N SER A 150 -5.54 4.29 -18.65
CA SER A 150 -5.49 2.83 -18.82
C SER A 150 -4.98 2.09 -17.58
N THR A 151 -5.58 0.95 -17.25
CA THR A 151 -5.16 0.01 -16.19
C THR A 151 -3.65 -0.26 -16.20
N ARG A 152 -3.03 -0.44 -17.38
CA ARG A 152 -1.58 -0.64 -17.52
C ARG A 152 -0.73 0.52 -16.97
N ARG A 153 -1.15 1.76 -17.21
CA ARG A 153 -0.44 2.94 -16.70
C ARG A 153 -0.63 3.07 -15.19
N LEU A 154 -1.86 2.85 -14.69
CA LEU A 154 -2.13 2.85 -13.25
C LEU A 154 -1.34 1.75 -12.54
N ALA A 155 -1.30 0.53 -13.10
CA ALA A 155 -0.50 -0.60 -12.61
C ALA A 155 0.99 -0.23 -12.49
N ALA A 156 1.54 0.44 -13.51
CA ALA A 156 2.92 0.91 -13.48
C ALA A 156 3.15 1.97 -12.40
N LEU A 157 2.21 2.89 -12.19
CA LEU A 157 2.30 3.89 -11.13
C LEU A 157 2.28 3.27 -9.73
N VAL A 158 1.38 2.31 -9.47
CA VAL A 158 1.33 1.62 -8.17
C VAL A 158 2.54 0.71 -7.93
N ALA A 159 3.23 0.28 -8.99
CA ALA A 159 4.44 -0.53 -8.90
C ALA A 159 5.68 0.25 -8.44
N ILE A 160 5.75 1.55 -8.71
CA ILE A 160 6.89 2.40 -8.31
C ILE A 160 7.19 2.29 -6.81
N PRO A 161 6.25 2.59 -5.89
CA PRO A 161 6.51 2.45 -4.45
C PRO A 161 6.82 1.01 -4.04
N ALA A 162 6.19 0.02 -4.67
CA ALA A 162 6.45 -1.40 -4.37
C ALA A 162 7.88 -1.82 -4.73
N LEU A 163 8.40 -1.39 -5.88
CA LEU A 163 9.78 -1.68 -6.29
C LEU A 163 10.79 -1.04 -5.32
N LEU A 164 10.52 0.20 -4.90
CA LEU A 164 11.38 0.89 -3.94
C LEU A 164 11.34 0.24 -2.55
N ASP A 165 10.15 -0.20 -2.11
CA ASP A 165 10.00 -0.90 -0.84
C ASP A 165 10.56 -2.31 -0.86
N ALA A 166 10.49 -3.02 -1.99
CA ALA A 166 11.17 -4.29 -2.19
C ALA A 166 12.68 -4.11 -2.08
N TRP A 167 13.25 -3.07 -2.70
CA TRP A 167 14.67 -2.76 -2.54
C TRP A 167 15.01 -2.42 -1.08
N ARG A 168 14.17 -1.63 -0.40
CA ARG A 168 14.35 -1.33 1.04
C ARG A 168 14.25 -2.55 1.95
N LEU A 169 13.46 -3.56 1.56
CA LEU A 169 13.27 -4.78 2.33
C LEU A 169 14.40 -5.80 2.10
N LEU A 170 14.83 -5.96 0.84
CA LEU A 170 15.65 -7.09 0.40
C LEU A 170 17.07 -6.71 -0.04
N GLY A 171 17.32 -5.43 -0.31
CA GLY A 171 18.61 -4.99 -0.83
C GLY A 171 19.68 -4.86 0.23
N ASP A 172 20.89 -5.20 -0.17
CA ASP A 172 22.11 -4.73 0.48
C ASP A 172 22.36 -3.25 0.12
N ASP A 173 22.90 -2.48 1.07
CA ASP A 173 23.36 -1.09 0.85
C ASP A 173 22.35 -0.16 0.14
N VAL A 174 21.08 -0.20 0.57
CA VAL A 174 20.01 0.63 0.03
C VAL A 174 20.41 2.12 0.03
N PRO A 175 20.38 2.81 -1.12
CA PRO A 175 20.78 4.22 -1.19
C PRO A 175 19.89 5.12 -0.32
N ALA A 176 20.50 6.14 0.28
CA ALA A 176 19.82 7.06 1.20
C ALA A 176 18.62 7.81 0.57
N TRP A 177 18.57 7.92 -0.76
CA TRP A 177 17.45 8.54 -1.47
C TRP A 177 16.23 7.62 -1.62
N ALA A 178 16.40 6.30 -1.58
CA ALA A 178 15.33 5.35 -1.89
C ALA A 178 14.12 5.42 -0.93
N PRO A 179 14.29 5.55 0.40
CA PRO A 179 13.16 5.78 1.31
C PRO A 179 12.42 7.08 1.05
N ALA A 180 13.16 8.17 0.79
CA ALA A 180 12.56 9.48 0.51
C ALA A 180 11.77 9.45 -0.80
N LEU A 181 12.30 8.80 -1.84
CA LEU A 181 11.59 8.61 -3.11
C LEU A 181 10.36 7.71 -2.95
N SER A 182 10.47 6.62 -2.17
CA SER A 182 9.36 5.72 -1.90
C SER A 182 8.22 6.47 -1.20
N LEU A 183 8.51 7.15 -0.08
CA LEU A 183 7.53 7.98 0.61
C LEU A 183 6.96 9.07 -0.32
N GLY A 184 7.81 9.77 -1.06
CA GLY A 184 7.42 10.82 -1.98
C GLY A 184 6.43 10.34 -3.04
N SER A 185 6.66 9.17 -3.63
CA SER A 185 5.77 8.58 -4.64
C SER A 185 4.39 8.22 -4.06
N LYS A 186 4.34 7.62 -2.86
CA LYS A 186 3.09 7.31 -2.15
C LYS A 186 2.31 8.58 -1.81
N ALA A 187 3.03 9.57 -1.29
CA ALA A 187 2.49 10.88 -0.92
C ALA A 187 1.91 11.63 -2.12
N ALA A 188 2.62 11.62 -3.24
CA ALA A 188 2.16 12.21 -4.49
C ALA A 188 0.91 11.49 -5.01
N GLY A 189 0.89 10.16 -5.00
CA GLY A 189 -0.27 9.36 -5.40
C GLY A 189 -1.50 9.65 -4.55
N ILE A 190 -1.38 9.60 -3.22
CA ILE A 190 -2.46 9.95 -2.28
C ILE A 190 -2.93 11.38 -2.55
N THR A 191 -2.01 12.35 -2.61
CA THR A 191 -2.38 13.76 -2.82
C THR A 191 -3.15 13.95 -4.13
N TRP A 192 -2.69 13.32 -5.22
CA TRP A 192 -3.37 13.39 -6.51
C TRP A 192 -4.78 12.83 -6.44
N ILE A 193 -4.97 11.63 -5.89
CA ILE A 193 -6.29 10.99 -5.75
C ILE A 193 -7.28 11.86 -4.97
N TRP A 194 -6.83 12.48 -3.87
CA TRP A 194 -7.70 13.30 -3.01
C TRP A 194 -7.88 14.75 -3.49
N THR A 195 -7.27 15.12 -4.62
CA THR A 195 -7.42 16.45 -5.25
C THR A 195 -7.97 16.39 -6.67
N TYR A 196 -8.23 15.19 -7.18
CA TYR A 196 -8.97 14.93 -8.42
C TYR A 196 -10.44 15.36 -8.26
#